data_AF-E4PS68-F1
#
_entry.id   AF-E4PS68-F1
#
_cell.length_a   1.000
_cell.length_b   1.000
_cell.length_c   1.000
_cell.angle_alpha   90.00
_cell.angle_beta   90.00
_cell.angle_gamma   90.00
#
_symmetry.space_group_name_H-M   'P 1'
#
loop_
_entity.id
_entity.type
_entity.pdbx_description
1 polymer ?
#
loop_
_entity_poly.entity_id
_entity_poly.type
_entity_poly.pdbx_seq_one_letter_code
_entity_poly.pdbx_strand_id
1 'polypeptide(L)'
;MVGQVEKGEMTYKQAQERYGIQGRSTVLTWLRKHGQQDWSPMALLFVRKGAAMTKPDLPLTPEQRIKELEQQLDDANQKAQFFESVVDVLQRDYGCRVIKKRSGKSSRKSRSKA
;
A
#
# COMPACT_ATOMS: atom_id res chain seq x y z
N MET A 1 -7.08 -8.36 35.52
CA MET A 1 -7.63 -9.43 34.66
C MET A 1 -7.90 -8.94 33.24
N VAL A 2 -8.81 -7.98 33.02
CA VAL A 2 -9.22 -7.53 31.67
C VAL A 2 -8.07 -6.94 30.84
N GLY A 3 -7.26 -6.04 31.42
CA GLY A 3 -6.12 -5.44 30.69
C GLY A 3 -5.04 -6.41 30.22
N GLN A 4 -4.83 -7.56 30.90
CA GLN A 4 -3.90 -8.60 30.45
C GLN A 4 -4.45 -9.38 29.25
N VAL A 5 -5.78 -9.55 29.20
CA VAL A 5 -6.46 -10.19 28.08
C VAL A 5 -6.53 -9.26 26.87
N GLU A 6 -6.76 -7.96 27.09
CA GLU A 6 -6.75 -6.94 26.02
C GLU A 6 -5.37 -6.72 25.42
N LYS A 7 -4.30 -6.78 26.22
CA LYS A 7 -2.91 -6.70 25.73
C LYS A 7 -2.44 -7.96 25.00
N GLY A 8 -3.25 -9.03 24.97
CA GLY A 8 -2.89 -10.31 24.35
C GLY A 8 -1.92 -11.16 25.18
N GLU A 9 -1.60 -10.75 26.41
CA GLU A 9 -0.72 -11.49 27.33
C GLU A 9 -1.40 -12.76 27.87
N MET A 10 -2.73 -12.81 27.86
CA MET A 10 -3.52 -13.94 28.36
C MET A 10 -4.76 -14.16 27.51
N THR A 11 -5.00 -15.39 27.07
CA THR A 11 -6.24 -15.71 26.34
C THR A 11 -7.42 -15.82 27.32
N TYR A 12 -8.64 -15.53 26.87
CA TYR A 12 -9.86 -15.65 27.69
C TYR A 12 -10.00 -17.03 28.39
N LYS A 13 -9.50 -18.12 27.78
CA LYS A 13 -9.47 -19.46 28.37
C LYS A 13 -8.54 -19.56 29.58
N GLN A 14 -7.36 -18.97 29.48
CA GLN A 14 -6.39 -18.93 30.58
C GLN A 14 -6.89 -18.05 31.71
N ALA A 15 -7.59 -16.96 31.39
CA ALA A 15 -8.24 -16.13 32.40
C ALA A 15 -9.40 -16.86 33.08
N GLN A 16 -10.10 -17.75 32.37
CA GLN A 16 -11.15 -18.58 32.96
C GLN A 16 -10.58 -19.55 34.00
N GLU A 17 -9.48 -20.22 33.66
CA GLU A 17 -8.81 -21.22 34.51
C GLU A 17 -8.11 -20.56 35.71
N ARG A 18 -7.34 -19.49 35.47
CA ARG A 18 -6.54 -18.81 36.51
C ARG A 18 -7.38 -18.10 37.57
N TYR A 19 -8.58 -17.65 37.21
CA TYR A 19 -9.50 -16.94 38.11
C TYR A 19 -10.72 -17.78 38.49
N GLY A 20 -10.78 -19.07 38.11
CA GLY A 20 -11.86 -19.99 38.50
C GLY A 20 -13.25 -19.58 38.01
N ILE A 21 -13.34 -18.96 36.83
CA ILE A 21 -14.59 -18.40 36.33
C ILE A 21 -15.39 -19.50 35.64
N GLN A 22 -16.53 -19.89 36.21
CA GLN A 22 -17.34 -21.00 35.70
C GLN A 22 -18.08 -20.68 34.38
N GLY A 23 -18.27 -19.40 34.07
CA GLY A 23 -19.03 -18.95 32.90
C GLY A 23 -18.16 -18.32 31.80
N ARG A 24 -18.17 -18.91 30.60
CA ARG A 24 -17.50 -18.36 29.40
C ARG A 24 -17.96 -16.92 29.09
N SER A 25 -19.23 -16.64 29.32
CA SER A 25 -19.84 -15.32 29.09
C SER A 25 -19.40 -14.28 30.11
N THR A 26 -18.93 -14.68 31.30
CA THR A 26 -18.50 -13.77 32.35
C THR A 26 -17.23 -13.04 31.96
N VAL A 27 -16.24 -13.77 31.40
CA VAL A 27 -15.00 -13.17 30.90
C VAL A 27 -15.28 -12.16 29.78
N LEU A 28 -16.17 -12.51 28.84
CA LEU A 28 -16.58 -11.61 27.75
C LEU A 28 -17.38 -10.40 28.25
N THR A 29 -18.20 -10.56 29.29
CA THR A 29 -18.95 -9.46 29.89
C THR A 29 -18.03 -8.50 30.62
N TRP A 30 -16.99 -9.01 31.28
CA TRP A 30 -15.97 -8.19 31.93
C TRP A 30 -15.12 -7.43 30.92
N LEU A 31 -14.73 -8.07 29.81
CA LEU A 31 -14.09 -7.41 28.68
C LEU A 31 -14.98 -6.30 28.09
N ARG A 32 -16.30 -6.48 28.07
CA ARG A 32 -17.23 -5.47 27.54
C ARG A 32 -17.52 -4.32 28.51
N LYS A 33 -17.51 -4.57 29.83
CA LYS A 33 -17.79 -3.56 30.86
C LYS A 33 -16.55 -2.78 31.31
N HIS A 34 -15.41 -3.44 31.34
CA HIS A 34 -14.16 -2.91 31.90
C HIS A 34 -13.03 -2.86 30.87
N GLY A 35 -13.27 -3.32 29.65
CA GLY A 35 -12.30 -3.19 28.57
C GLY A 35 -12.25 -1.77 28.04
N GLN A 36 -11.05 -1.34 27.68
CA GLN A 36 -10.81 -0.05 27.03
C GLN A 36 -11.07 -0.09 25.53
N GLN A 37 -11.24 -1.30 24.96
CA GLN A 37 -11.54 -1.49 23.56
C GLN A 37 -13.06 -1.41 23.35
N ASP A 38 -13.54 -0.42 22.61
CA ASP A 38 -14.96 -0.28 22.30
C ASP A 38 -15.44 -1.51 21.52
N TRP A 39 -16.28 -2.35 22.14
CA TRP A 39 -16.90 -3.52 21.50
C TRP A 39 -18.34 -3.22 21.04
N SER A 40 -18.67 -1.94 20.83
CA SER A 40 -19.99 -1.52 20.35
C SER A 40 -20.28 -2.16 18.97
N PRO A 41 -21.56 -2.34 18.57
CA PRO A 41 -21.88 -2.87 17.25
C PRO A 41 -21.23 -2.08 16.11
N MET A 42 -21.09 -0.76 16.28
CA MET A 42 -20.34 0.09 15.35
C MET A 42 -18.84 -0.22 15.36
N ALA A 43 -18.24 -0.39 16.53
CA ALA A 43 -16.83 -0.77 16.61
C ALA A 43 -16.57 -2.19 16.08
N LEU A 44 -17.50 -3.13 16.25
CA LEU A 44 -17.43 -4.46 15.61
C LEU A 44 -17.57 -4.35 14.09
N LEU A 45 -18.37 -3.41 13.56
CA LEU A 45 -18.42 -3.09 12.13
C LEU A 45 -17.11 -2.46 11.66
N PHE A 46 -16.51 -1.55 12.44
CA PHE A 46 -15.19 -0.98 12.17
C PHE A 46 -14.06 -2.00 12.31
N VAL A 47 -14.15 -2.99 13.20
CA VAL A 47 -13.19 -4.10 13.31
C VAL A 47 -13.44 -5.12 12.21
N ARG A 48 -14.68 -5.39 11.80
CA ARG A 48 -14.96 -6.27 10.66
C ARG A 48 -14.59 -5.63 9.33
N LYS A 49 -14.61 -4.30 9.25
CA LYS A 49 -14.18 -3.48 8.10
C LYS A 49 -12.70 -3.04 8.19
N GLY A 50 -12.11 -3.06 9.39
CA GLY A 50 -10.81 -2.46 9.73
C GLY A 50 -9.79 -3.42 10.35
N ALA A 51 -10.17 -4.67 10.66
CA ALA A 51 -9.23 -5.80 10.76
C ALA A 51 -8.63 -6.17 9.40
N ALA A 52 -8.88 -5.36 8.37
CA ALA A 52 -8.12 -5.34 7.14
C ALA A 52 -6.80 -4.55 7.25
N MET A 53 -6.56 -3.70 8.27
CA MET A 53 -5.40 -2.79 8.23
C MET A 53 -4.78 -2.48 9.60
N THR A 54 -4.30 -3.51 10.31
CA THR A 54 -3.16 -3.34 11.24
C THR A 54 -2.36 -4.64 11.28
N LYS A 55 -1.57 -4.85 10.23
CA LYS A 55 -0.38 -5.69 10.29
C LYS A 55 0.77 -4.85 9.73
N PRO A 56 1.88 -4.67 10.46
CA PRO A 56 3.10 -4.17 9.83
C PRO A 56 3.61 -5.28 8.90
N ASP A 57 4.01 -4.93 7.68
CA ASP A 57 4.54 -5.82 6.63
C ASP A 57 3.58 -6.85 6.00
N LEU A 58 2.50 -6.40 5.35
CA LEU A 58 1.95 -7.16 4.21
C LEU A 58 2.48 -6.59 2.90
N PRO A 59 2.98 -7.42 1.98
CA PRO A 59 3.32 -6.97 0.63
C PRO A 59 2.06 -6.38 0.00
N LEU A 60 2.17 -5.19 -0.60
CA LEU A 60 1.07 -4.49 -1.26
C LEU A 60 0.23 -5.48 -2.08
N THR A 61 -1.09 -5.40 -1.94
CA THR A 61 -1.97 -6.28 -2.71
C THR A 61 -1.75 -6.04 -4.20
N PRO A 62 -1.80 -7.08 -5.04
CA PRO A 62 -1.52 -6.94 -6.47
C PRO A 62 -2.42 -5.88 -7.14
N GLU A 63 -3.64 -5.69 -6.64
CA GLU A 63 -4.59 -4.68 -7.11
C GLU A 63 -4.14 -3.24 -6.84
N GLN A 64 -3.51 -2.98 -5.69
CA GLN A 64 -2.97 -1.64 -5.39
C GLN A 64 -1.83 -1.30 -6.35
N ARG A 65 -0.96 -2.28 -6.63
CA ARG A 65 0.13 -2.13 -7.59
C ARG A 65 -0.37 -1.89 -9.01
N ILE A 66 -1.44 -2.57 -9.42
CA ILE A 66 -2.06 -2.34 -10.74
C ILE A 66 -2.56 -0.89 -10.84
N LYS A 67 -3.28 -0.40 -9.83
CA LYS A 67 -3.81 0.96 -9.82
C LYS A 67 -2.69 2.02 -9.87
N GLU A 68 -1.61 1.82 -9.12
CA GLU A 68 -0.44 2.71 -9.18
C GLU A 68 0.20 2.72 -10.56
N LEU A 69 0.32 1.55 -11.20
CA LEU A 69 0.89 1.43 -12.55
C LEU A 69 -0.02 2.07 -13.62
N GLU A 70 -1.33 1.91 -13.51
CA GLU A 70 -2.32 2.59 -14.38
C GLU A 70 -2.19 4.10 -14.26
N GLN A 71 -2.07 4.63 -13.05
CA GLN A 71 -1.86 6.06 -12.83
C GLN A 71 -0.54 6.55 -13.45
N GLN A 72 0.54 5.78 -13.31
CA GLN A 72 1.82 6.12 -13.94
C GLN A 72 1.75 6.11 -15.47
N LEU A 73 0.97 5.19 -16.06
CA LEU A 73 0.73 5.16 -17.51
C LEU A 73 -0.03 6.39 -17.98
N ASP A 74 -1.09 6.78 -17.26
CA ASP A 74 -1.86 7.98 -17.58
C ASP A 74 -1.01 9.25 -17.50
N ASP A 75 -0.22 9.40 -16.43
CA ASP A 75 0.69 10.53 -16.27
C ASP A 75 1.75 10.58 -17.39
N ALA A 76 2.30 9.42 -17.79
CA ALA A 76 3.27 9.33 -18.87
C ALA A 76 2.63 9.67 -20.24
N ASN A 77 1.43 9.19 -20.49
CA ASN A 77 0.68 9.48 -21.71
C ASN A 77 0.32 10.97 -21.83
N GLN A 78 -0.14 11.59 -20.74
CA GLN A 78 -0.41 13.02 -20.71
C GLN A 78 0.86 13.84 -20.98
N LYS A 79 1.98 13.48 -20.35
CA LYS A 79 3.28 14.13 -20.60
C LYS A 79 3.70 13.97 -22.06
N ALA A 80 3.56 12.78 -22.65
CA ALA A 80 3.89 12.53 -24.05
C ALA A 80 3.03 13.39 -24.99
N GLN A 81 1.71 13.40 -24.81
CA GLN A 81 0.80 14.24 -25.61
C GLN A 81 1.14 15.73 -25.50
N PHE A 82 1.49 16.20 -24.29
CA PHE A 82 1.96 17.56 -24.09
C PHE A 82 3.24 17.84 -24.88
N PHE A 83 4.25 16.97 -24.80
CA PHE A 83 5.49 17.16 -25.56
C PHE A 83 5.27 17.14 -27.07
N GLU A 84 4.43 16.25 -27.58
CA GLU A 84 4.04 16.24 -29.00
C GLU A 84 3.42 17.57 -29.40
N SER A 85 2.48 18.10 -28.60
CA SER A 85 1.86 19.40 -28.89
C SER A 85 2.86 20.57 -28.90
N VAL A 86 3.83 20.57 -27.99
CA VAL A 86 4.88 21.59 -27.93
C VAL A 86 5.82 21.48 -29.13
N VAL A 87 6.21 20.26 -29.51
CA VAL A 87 7.03 20.02 -30.71
C VAL A 87 6.31 20.49 -31.97
N ASP A 88 5.02 20.18 -32.09
CA ASP A 88 4.17 20.60 -33.19
C ASP A 88 4.12 22.13 -33.33
N VAL A 89 3.90 22.85 -32.23
CA VAL A 89 3.87 24.32 -32.20
C VAL A 89 5.24 24.88 -32.61
N LEU A 90 6.33 24.32 -32.07
CA LEU A 90 7.68 24.75 -32.44
C LEU A 90 8.00 24.50 -33.93
N GLN A 91 7.49 23.42 -34.49
CA GLN A 91 7.65 23.12 -35.91
C GLN A 91 6.82 24.06 -36.79
N ARG A 92 5.58 24.38 -36.39
CA ARG A 92 4.68 25.29 -37.13
C ARG A 92 5.16 26.74 -37.07
N ASP A 93 5.47 27.25 -35.88
CA ASP A 93 5.70 28.68 -35.67
C ASP A 93 7.16 29.09 -35.89
N TYR A 94 8.10 28.17 -35.62
CA TYR A 94 9.54 28.46 -35.70
C TYR A 94 10.28 27.66 -36.77
N GLY A 95 9.59 26.79 -37.53
CA GLY A 95 10.21 25.98 -38.59
C GLY A 95 11.32 25.04 -38.11
N CYS A 96 11.38 24.76 -36.80
CA CYS A 96 12.41 23.92 -36.20
C CYS A 96 12.21 22.46 -36.65
N ARG A 97 13.01 22.02 -37.63
CA ARG A 97 13.06 20.61 -38.03
C ARG A 97 13.75 19.83 -36.91
N VAL A 98 12.96 19.21 -36.02
CA VAL A 98 13.47 18.31 -34.97
C VAL A 98 14.02 17.04 -35.63
N ILE A 99 15.24 17.11 -36.14
CA ILE A 99 15.92 15.96 -36.71
C ILE A 99 16.51 15.16 -35.54
N LYS A 100 16.04 13.92 -35.37
CA LYS A 100 16.69 12.95 -34.48
C LYS A 100 18.15 12.79 -34.91
N LYS A 101 19.10 13.28 -34.09
CA LYS A 101 20.54 13.09 -34.35
C LYS A 101 20.80 11.60 -34.50
N ARG A 102 21.39 11.20 -35.64
CA ARG A 102 21.83 9.81 -35.84
C ARG A 102 22.85 9.50 -34.76
N SER A 103 22.56 8.53 -33.91
CA SER A 103 23.51 8.04 -32.90
C SER A 103 24.83 7.72 -33.61
N GLY A 104 25.90 8.43 -33.25
CA GLY A 104 27.20 8.27 -33.89
C GLY A 104 27.62 6.81 -33.88
N LYS A 105 27.98 6.27 -35.05
CA LYS A 105 28.53 4.91 -35.17
C LYS A 105 29.73 4.84 -34.24
N SER A 106 29.69 3.98 -33.21
CA SER A 106 30.83 3.83 -32.30
C SER A 106 32.06 3.49 -33.13
N SER A 107 33.11 4.30 -33.00
CA SER A 107 34.40 4.03 -33.61
C SER A 107 34.88 2.65 -33.16
N ARG A 108 34.98 1.68 -34.08
CA ARG A 108 35.60 0.39 -33.79
C ARG A 108 37.06 0.65 -33.50
N LYS A 109 37.45 0.53 -32.24
CA LYS A 109 38.85 0.54 -31.81
C LYS A 109 39.57 -0.62 -32.48
N SER A 110 40.40 -0.33 -33.49
CA SER A 110 41.34 -1.30 -34.05
C SER A 110 42.30 -1.71 -32.94
N ARG A 111 42.35 -3.00 -32.63
CA ARG A 111 43.43 -3.56 -31.82
C ARG A 111 44.62 -3.73 -32.76
N SER A 112 45.62 -2.87 -32.62
CA SER A 112 46.94 -3.09 -33.18
C SER A 112 47.54 -4.34 -32.53
N LYS A 113 47.87 -5.35 -33.34
CA LYS A 113 48.75 -6.45 -32.94
C LYS A 113 50.19 -5.93 -32.98
N ALA A 114 50.90 -6.08 -31.86
CA ALA A 114 52.35 -6.16 -31.77
C ALA A 114 52.67 -7.12 -30.63
#